data_AF-A0A9D2BYE0-F1
#
_entry.id   AF-A0A9D2BYE0-F1
#
_cell.length_a   1.000
_cell.length_b   1.000
_cell.length_c   1.000
_cell.angle_alpha   90.00
_cell.angle_beta   90.00
_cell.angle_gamma   90.00
#
_symmetry.space_group_name_H-M   'P 1'
#
loop_
_entity.id
_entity.type
_entity.pdbx_description
1 polymer ?
#
loop_
_entity_poly.entity_id
_entity_poly.type
_entity_poly.pdbx_seq_one_letter_code
_entity_poly.pdbx_strand_id
1 'polypeptide(L)'
;MLLVENEEHQQEEQIQHYEMLEGEMLVDAVPPTMRPYAGAAGFIRPKWDADTSVWTEAANEEEIAAWEAEHPATELSEREPTAEERLTALEGAMLAMMGVRTDV
;
A
#
# COMPACT_ATOMS: atom_id res chain seq x y z
N MET A 1 21.10 -7.09 -7.91
CA MET A 1 22.15 -7.11 -6.88
C MET A 1 23.03 -8.32 -7.12
N LEU A 2 24.34 -8.14 -7.08
CA LEU A 2 25.34 -9.21 -7.18
C LEU A 2 26.23 -9.13 -5.95
N LEU A 3 26.53 -10.28 -5.35
CA LEU A 3 27.56 -10.39 -4.34
C LEU A 3 28.89 -10.55 -5.06
N VAL A 4 29.80 -9.59 -4.88
CA VAL A 4 31.14 -9.60 -5.47
C VAL A 4 32.16 -9.72 -4.35
N GLU A 5 33.24 -10.47 -4.57
CA GLU A 5 34.34 -10.58 -3.64
C GLU A 5 35.40 -9.51 -3.97
N ASN A 6 35.75 -8.66 -3.00
CA ASN A 6 36.76 -7.63 -3.17
C ASN A 6 38.18 -8.18 -3.06
N GLU A 7 39.20 -7.34 -3.29
CA GLU A 7 40.62 -7.73 -3.23
C GLU A 7 41.06 -8.20 -1.83
N GLU A 8 40.27 -7.91 -0.79
CA GLU A 8 40.50 -8.34 0.60
C GLU A 8 39.66 -9.57 0.99
N HIS A 9 39.04 -10.25 0.02
CA HIS A 9 38.15 -11.41 0.23
C HIS A 9 36.86 -11.10 1.03
N GLN A 10 36.41 -9.85 1.03
CA GLN A 10 35.14 -9.44 1.65
C GLN A 10 34.02 -9.46 0.60
N GLN A 11 32.82 -9.83 1.04
CA GLN A 11 31.62 -9.79 0.19
C GLN A 11 31.06 -8.37 0.18
N GLU A 12 30.92 -7.80 -1.02
CA GLU A 12 30.32 -6.50 -1.26
C GLU A 12 29.06 -6.65 -2.11
N GLU A 13 28.01 -5.91 -1.76
CA GLU A 13 26.78 -5.83 -2.54
C GLU A 13 26.93 -4.80 -3.65
N GLN A 14 26.90 -5.27 -4.90
CA GLN A 14 26.94 -4.40 -6.07
C GLN A 14 25.56 -4.29 -6.72
N ILE A 15 25.11 -3.05 -6.91
CA ILE A 15 23.91 -2.75 -7.69
C ILE A 15 24.28 -2.85 -9.18
N GLN A 16 23.54 -3.66 -9.93
CA GLN A 16 23.79 -3.77 -11.36
C GLN A 16 23.36 -2.47 -12.05
N HIS A 17 24.22 -1.97 -12.95
CA HIS A 17 23.96 -0.77 -13.76
C HIS A 17 23.87 0.55 -12.97
N TYR A 18 24.35 0.57 -11.72
CA TYR A 18 24.38 1.77 -10.90
C TYR A 18 25.63 1.80 -10.03
N GLU A 19 26.29 2.94 -9.99
CA GLU A 19 27.42 3.22 -9.10
C GLU A 19 26.88 4.10 -7.96
N MET A 20 26.99 3.61 -6.71
CA MET A 20 26.52 4.35 -5.54
C MET A 20 27.33 5.64 -5.38
N LEU A 21 26.65 6.76 -5.23
CA LEU A 21 27.27 8.06 -4.96
C LEU A 21 27.67 8.17 -3.49
N GLU A 22 28.58 9.11 -3.20
CA GLU A 22 28.98 9.41 -1.82
C GLU A 22 27.76 9.84 -0.98
N GLY A 23 27.53 9.13 0.13
CA GLY A 23 26.41 9.38 1.04
C GLY A 23 25.15 8.56 0.72
N GLU A 24 25.13 7.77 -0.36
CA GLU A 24 24.04 6.83 -0.62
C GLU A 24 24.21 5.52 0.16
N MET A 25 23.08 4.91 0.50
CA MET A 25 23.05 3.65 1.24
C MET A 25 21.93 2.76 0.71
N LEU A 26 22.24 1.48 0.57
CA LEU A 26 21.22 0.46 0.36
C LEU A 26 20.48 0.21 1.67
N VAL A 27 19.16 0.31 1.61
CA VAL A 27 18.28 0.02 2.74
C VAL A 27 17.50 -1.24 2.42
N ASP A 28 17.70 -2.28 3.22
CA ASP A 28 16.84 -3.47 3.19
C ASP A 28 15.55 -3.19 3.97
N ALA A 29 14.58 -2.62 3.27
CA ALA A 29 13.27 -2.28 3.82
C ALA A 29 12.14 -2.83 2.96
N VAL A 30 11.04 -3.21 3.62
CA VAL A 30 9.79 -3.54 2.92
C VAL A 30 9.34 -2.32 2.12
N PRO A 31 8.95 -2.46 0.83
CA PRO A 31 8.47 -1.35 0.02
C PRO A 31 7.29 -0.61 0.68
N PRO A 32 7.16 0.71 0.49
CA PRO A 32 6.05 1.47 1.05
C PRO A 32 4.73 1.04 0.40
N THR A 33 3.67 1.00 1.20
CA THR A 33 2.31 0.82 0.69
C THR A 33 1.82 2.13 0.07
N MET A 34 1.59 2.12 -1.24
CA MET A 34 1.05 3.27 -1.96
C MET A 34 -0.44 3.43 -1.72
N ARG A 35 -0.92 4.67 -1.61
CA ARG A 35 -2.33 4.99 -1.48
C ARG A 35 -3.05 4.67 -2.80
N PRO A 36 -4.12 3.85 -2.80
CA PRO A 36 -4.82 3.48 -4.03
C PRO A 36 -5.82 4.54 -4.52
N TYR A 37 -6.46 5.28 -3.61
CA TYR A 37 -7.41 6.36 -3.92
C TYR A 37 -7.64 7.25 -2.68
N ALA A 38 -8.42 8.32 -2.85
CA ALA A 38 -8.74 9.30 -1.81
C ALA A 38 -9.32 8.66 -0.53
N GLY A 39 -8.76 9.01 0.63
CA GLY A 39 -9.22 8.50 1.92
C GLY A 39 -8.79 7.06 2.26
N ALA A 40 -8.11 6.33 1.38
CA ALA A 40 -7.51 5.04 1.69
C ALA A 40 -6.20 5.17 2.50
N ALA A 41 -5.83 4.11 3.21
CA ALA A 41 -4.53 4.02 3.86
C ALA A 41 -3.38 3.93 2.83
N GLY A 42 -2.20 4.43 3.20
CA GLY A 42 -0.99 4.39 2.37
C GLY A 42 -0.41 5.77 2.07
N PHE A 43 0.77 5.76 1.43
CA PHE A 43 1.54 6.94 1.07
C PHE A 43 1.27 7.39 -0.37
N ILE A 44 1.21 8.71 -0.58
CA ILE A 44 1.20 9.32 -1.92
C ILE A 44 2.64 9.55 -2.36
N ARG A 45 3.50 10.06 -1.47
CA ARG A 45 4.90 10.33 -1.74
C ARG A 45 5.76 9.80 -0.59
N PRO A 46 6.02 8.48 -0.56
CA PRO A 46 6.80 7.87 0.51
C PRO A 46 8.24 8.40 0.50
N LYS A 47 8.76 8.67 1.70
CA LYS A 47 10.15 9.05 1.96
C LYS A 47 10.72 8.18 3.05
N TRP A 48 11.91 7.63 2.83
CA TRP A 48 12.64 6.91 3.86
C TRP A 48 13.14 7.89 4.92
N ASP A 49 12.76 7.65 6.18
CA ASP A 49 13.35 8.32 7.34
C ASP A 49 14.46 7.41 7.91
N ALA A 50 15.71 7.82 7.72
CA ALA A 50 16.86 7.07 8.19
C ALA A 50 16.99 7.07 9.72
N ASP A 51 16.47 8.08 10.41
CA ASP A 51 16.56 8.20 11.88
C ASP A 51 15.62 7.22 12.57
N THR A 52 14.42 7.05 12.00
CA THR A 52 13.39 6.16 12.55
C THR A 52 13.31 4.81 11.83
N SER A 53 14.04 4.65 10.71
CA SER A 53 14.02 3.46 9.86
C SER A 53 12.60 3.05 9.43
N VAL A 54 11.75 4.04 9.11
CA VAL A 54 10.40 3.82 8.60
C VAL A 54 10.09 4.72 7.40
N TRP A 55 9.10 4.31 6.61
CA TRP A 55 8.53 5.16 5.58
C TRP A 55 7.66 6.26 6.20
N THR A 56 7.80 7.47 5.67
CA THR A 56 7.03 8.65 6.05
C THR A 56 6.39 9.29 4.83
N GLU A 57 5.30 10.03 5.03
CA GLU A 57 4.68 10.81 3.96
C GLU A 57 5.45 12.11 3.77
N ALA A 58 5.92 12.36 2.54
CA ALA A 58 6.56 13.62 2.18
C ALA A 58 5.61 14.61 1.49
N ALA A 59 4.44 14.14 1.01
CA ALA A 59 3.42 15.03 0.48
C ALA A 59 2.85 15.91 1.61
N ASN A 60 2.76 17.21 1.34
CA ASN A 60 2.06 18.14 2.23
C ASN A 60 0.53 18.07 2.01
N GLU A 61 -0.24 18.75 2.85
CA GLU A 61 -1.71 18.71 2.80
C GLU A 61 -2.29 19.15 1.44
N GLU A 62 -1.69 20.14 0.78
CA GLU A 62 -2.12 20.63 -0.53
C GLU A 62 -1.85 19.60 -1.62
N GLU A 63 -0.66 18.99 -1.60
CA GLU A 63 -0.29 17.90 -2.53
C GLU A 63 -1.21 16.68 -2.34
N ILE A 64 -1.54 16.35 -1.10
CA ILE A 64 -2.48 15.27 -0.79
C ILE A 64 -3.86 15.62 -1.36
N ALA A 65 -4.39 16.81 -1.08
CA ALA A 65 -5.71 17.21 -1.56
C ALA A 65 -5.80 17.24 -3.09
N ALA A 66 -4.76 17.71 -3.77
CA ALA A 66 -4.68 17.70 -5.23
C ALA A 66 -4.70 16.26 -5.78
N TRP A 67 -3.89 15.37 -5.21
CA TRP A 67 -3.86 13.97 -5.60
C TRP A 67 -5.22 13.28 -5.36
N GLU A 68 -5.88 13.54 -4.23
CA GLU A 68 -7.18 12.95 -3.90
C GLU A 68 -8.30 13.41 -4.85
N ALA A 69 -8.22 14.63 -5.37
CA ALA A 69 -9.15 15.12 -6.39
C ALA A 69 -8.96 14.40 -7.74
N GLU A 70 -7.73 14.04 -8.10
CA GLU A 70 -7.40 13.29 -9.31
C GLU A 70 -7.66 11.78 -9.17
N HIS A 71 -7.62 11.27 -7.93
CA HIS A 71 -7.77 9.86 -7.59
C HIS A 71 -8.95 9.62 -6.63
N PRO A 72 -10.21 9.89 -7.04
CA PRO A 72 -11.37 9.75 -6.16
C PRO A 72 -11.59 8.27 -5.77
N ALA A 73 -12.15 8.06 -4.57
CA ALA A 73 -12.66 6.75 -4.18
C ALA A 73 -13.75 6.32 -5.17
N THR A 74 -13.60 5.14 -5.79
CA THR A 74 -14.69 4.56 -6.57
C THR A 74 -15.70 3.93 -5.61
N GLU A 75 -17.01 3.97 -5.90
CA GLU A 75 -18.06 3.46 -4.99
C GLU A 75 -17.89 1.98 -4.60
N LEU A 76 -17.08 1.23 -5.34
CA LEU A 76 -16.77 -0.18 -5.10
C LEU A 76 -15.59 -0.38 -4.13
N SER A 77 -14.81 0.65 -3.84
CA SER A 77 -13.56 0.54 -3.09
C SER A 77 -13.78 0.79 -1.60
N GLU A 78 -14.20 -0.23 -0.85
CA GLU A 78 -14.05 -0.25 0.63
C GLU A 78 -15.03 0.59 1.46
N ARG A 79 -16.30 0.64 1.08
CA ARG A 79 -17.30 0.67 2.16
C ARG A 79 -17.27 -0.72 2.83
N GLU A 80 -16.67 -0.81 4.02
CA GLU A 80 -16.91 -1.98 4.87
C GLU A 80 -18.43 -2.05 5.10
N PRO A 81 -19.09 -3.16 4.74
CA PRO A 81 -20.51 -3.29 4.98
C PRO A 81 -20.74 -3.24 6.49
N THR A 82 -21.69 -2.41 6.91
CA THR A 82 -22.07 -2.29 8.32
C THR A 82 -22.50 -3.65 8.87
N ALA A 83 -22.51 -3.80 10.20
CA ALA A 83 -22.99 -5.04 10.82
C ALA A 83 -24.42 -5.41 10.36
N GLU A 84 -25.27 -4.41 10.16
CA GLU A 84 -26.65 -4.57 9.68
C GLU A 84 -26.72 -5.07 8.24
N GLU A 85 -25.86 -4.56 7.36
CA GLU A 85 -25.81 -5.00 5.96
C GLU A 85 -25.19 -6.38 5.81
N ARG A 86 -24.22 -6.71 6.67
CA ARG A 86 -23.66 -8.06 6.76
C ARG A 86 -24.71 -9.05 7.25
N LEU A 87 -25.53 -8.68 8.24
CA LEU A 87 -26.63 -9.50 8.73
C LEU A 87 -27.67 -9.71 7.62
N THR A 88 -28.09 -8.62 6.97
CA THR A 88 -29.07 -8.65 5.87
C THR A 88 -28.59 -9.55 4.71
N ALA A 89 -27.32 -9.44 4.32
CA ALA A 89 -26.73 -10.28 3.29
C ALA A 89 -26.70 -11.77 3.69
N LEU A 90 -26.39 -12.06 4.95
CA LEU A 90 -26.38 -13.43 5.48
C LEU A 90 -27.78 -14.04 5.52
N GLU A 91 -28.79 -13.26 5.95
CA GLU A 91 -30.20 -13.66 5.97
C GLU A 91 -30.72 -13.95 4.56
N GLY A 92 -30.43 -13.06 3.60
CA GLY A 92 -30.76 -13.27 2.20
C GLY A 92 -30.12 -14.53 1.61
N ALA A 93 -28.85 -14.78 1.94
CA ALA A 93 -28.14 -16.00 1.51
C ALA A 93 -28.76 -17.27 2.12
N MET A 94 -29.17 -17.23 3.40
CA MET A 94 -29.85 -18.35 4.05
C MET A 94 -31.23 -18.61 3.43
N LEU A 95 -32.02 -17.57 3.16
CA LEU A 95 -33.33 -17.70 2.48
C LEU A 95 -33.19 -18.28 1.07
N ALA A 96 -32.19 -17.82 0.31
CA ALA A 96 -31.89 -18.34 -1.02
C ALA A 96 -31.46 -19.82 -0.99
N MET A 97 -30.64 -20.21 0.00
CA MET A 97 -30.25 -21.62 0.21
C MET A 97 -31.42 -22.50 0.69
N MET A 98 -32.36 -21.92 1.44
CA MET A 98 -33.57 -22.62 1.92
C MET A 98 -34.67 -22.72 0.85
N GLY A 99 -34.48 -22.16 -0.35
CA GLY A 99 -35.42 -22.31 -1.46
C GLY A 99 -36.81 -21.73 -1.19
N VAL A 100 -36.93 -20.74 -0.30
CA VAL A 100 -38.20 -20.07 -0.05
C VAL A 100 -38.49 -19.16 -1.24
N ARG A 101 -39.31 -19.66 -2.18
CA ARG A 101 -39.96 -18.81 -3.16
C ARG A 101 -40.85 -17.85 -2.39
N THR A 102 -40.52 -16.57 -2.38
CA THR A 102 -41.47 -15.54 -1.99
C THR A 102 -42.46 -15.38 -3.14
N ASP A 103 -43.43 -16.28 -3.19
CA ASP A 103 -44.66 -16.05 -3.95
C ASP A 103 -45.65 -15.33 -3.02
N VAL A 104 -45.75 -14.00 -3.16
CA VAL A 104 -46.99 -13.22 -3.00
C VAL A 104 -46.80 -11.82 -3.57
#